data_AF-A0A4Q9PF26-F1
#
_entry.id   AF-A0A4Q9PF26-F1
#
_cell.length_a   1.000
_cell.length_b   1.000
_cell.length_c   1.000
_cell.angle_alpha   90.00
_cell.angle_beta   90.00
_cell.angle_gamma   90.00
#
_symmetry.space_group_name_H-M   'P 1'
#
loop_
_entity.id
_entity.type
_entity.pdbx_description
1 polymer ?
#
loop_
_entity_poly.entity_id
_entity_poly.type
_entity_poly.pdbx_seq_one_letter_code
_entity_poly.pdbx_strand_id
1 'polypeptide(L)'
;MQSVSKSFVESVTKLRPKLEAEGLLRHQNAAPLRVLLAALKARKARTSFKLVKGRKGNTALESAFSLATEATRKAAPDTVNVGVDPVWKLSGANLVVMSQGLAYRAIKSAQAAKLKPRAQTNVNMTNIIDDVESAFGVRVSTADVWRSIRSKHIDKLGAVKTKIRSD
;
A
#
# COMPACT_ATOMS: atom_id res chain seq x y z
N MET A 1 -14.21 -13.07 15.89
CA MET A 1 -13.18 -12.01 15.87
C MET A 1 -13.87 -10.65 15.85
N GLN A 2 -13.36 -9.66 16.58
CA GLN A 2 -13.97 -8.32 16.65
C GLN A 2 -13.02 -7.30 16.01
N SER A 3 -13.56 -6.32 15.29
CA SER A 3 -12.79 -5.22 14.72
C SER A 3 -13.66 -3.96 14.67
N VAL A 4 -13.02 -2.81 14.76
CA VAL A 4 -13.63 -1.49 14.55
C VAL A 4 -13.48 -1.01 13.11
N SER A 5 -12.62 -1.66 12.31
CA SER A 5 -12.41 -1.29 10.91
C SER A 5 -13.46 -1.92 10.01
N LYS A 6 -14.39 -1.09 9.51
CA LYS A 6 -15.43 -1.52 8.57
C LYS A 6 -14.84 -2.05 7.27
N SER A 7 -13.86 -1.34 6.69
CA SER A 7 -13.23 -1.74 5.43
C SER A 7 -12.55 -3.11 5.53
N PHE A 8 -11.89 -3.38 6.66
CA PHE A 8 -11.30 -4.70 6.94
C PHE A 8 -12.38 -5.79 7.01
N VAL A 9 -13.41 -5.59 7.83
CA VAL A 9 -14.49 -6.59 8.00
C VAL A 9 -15.18 -6.86 6.66
N GLU A 10 -15.49 -5.83 5.89
CA GLU A 10 -16.10 -5.98 4.56
C GLU A 10 -15.18 -6.74 3.58
N SER A 11 -13.87 -6.48 3.62
CA SER A 11 -12.89 -7.16 2.76
C SER A 11 -12.82 -8.66 3.02
N VAL A 12 -12.87 -9.09 4.29
CA VAL A 12 -12.80 -10.52 4.66
C VAL A 12 -14.16 -11.24 4.63
N THR A 13 -15.27 -10.50 4.56
CA THR A 13 -16.63 -11.05 4.53
C THR A 13 -17.30 -10.84 3.17
N LYS A 14 -17.94 -9.69 2.95
CA LYS A 14 -18.79 -9.38 1.80
C LYS A 14 -18.02 -9.30 0.48
N LEU A 15 -16.88 -8.62 0.48
CA LEU A 15 -16.10 -8.36 -0.73
C LEU A 15 -15.13 -9.49 -1.06
N ARG A 16 -14.99 -10.47 -0.16
CA ARG A 16 -14.04 -11.57 -0.29
C ARG A 16 -14.13 -12.30 -1.63
N PRO A 17 -15.30 -12.74 -2.14
CA PRO A 17 -15.36 -13.48 -3.41
C PRO A 17 -14.84 -12.66 -4.59
N LYS A 18 -15.17 -11.36 -4.62
CA LYS A 18 -14.69 -10.44 -5.65
C LYS A 18 -13.18 -10.23 -5.56
N LEU A 19 -12.67 -10.01 -4.35
CA LEU A 19 -11.24 -9.80 -4.11
C LEU A 19 -10.40 -11.03 -4.45
N GLU A 20 -10.90 -12.24 -4.12
CA GLU A 20 -10.27 -13.50 -4.52
C GLU A 20 -10.33 -13.69 -6.04
N ALA A 21 -11.45 -13.37 -6.70
CA ALA A 21 -11.55 -13.46 -8.16
C ALA A 21 -10.62 -12.47 -8.88
N GLU A 22 -10.43 -11.26 -8.35
CA GLU A 22 -9.48 -10.26 -8.89
C GLU A 22 -8.02 -10.54 -8.49
N GLY A 23 -7.74 -11.62 -7.74
CA GLY A 23 -6.38 -11.95 -7.32
C GLY A 23 -5.78 -10.98 -6.31
N LEU A 24 -6.60 -10.14 -5.66
CA LEU A 24 -6.18 -9.01 -4.81
C LEU A 24 -5.28 -7.98 -5.51
N LEU A 25 -5.18 -7.99 -6.84
CA LEU A 25 -4.23 -7.18 -7.60
C LEU A 25 -4.44 -5.66 -7.49
N ARG A 26 -5.66 -5.23 -7.13
CA ARG A 26 -6.03 -3.81 -6.94
C ARG A 26 -5.94 -3.34 -5.49
N HIS A 27 -5.81 -4.25 -4.53
CA HIS A 27 -5.96 -3.92 -3.12
C HIS A 27 -4.63 -3.38 -2.56
N GLN A 28 -4.66 -2.22 -1.89
CA GLN A 28 -3.43 -1.60 -1.34
C GLN A 28 -2.71 -2.53 -0.35
N ASN A 29 -3.49 -3.24 0.48
CA ASN A 29 -2.98 -4.18 1.48
C ASN A 29 -3.03 -5.64 0.99
N ALA A 30 -2.76 -5.88 -0.30
CA ALA A 30 -2.91 -7.21 -0.92
C ALA A 30 -2.08 -8.30 -0.23
N ALA A 31 -0.82 -8.01 0.12
CA ALA A 31 0.08 -8.98 0.73
C ALA A 31 -0.43 -9.53 2.08
N PRO A 32 -0.68 -8.70 3.12
CA PRO A 32 -1.18 -9.20 4.40
C PRO A 32 -2.59 -9.81 4.28
N LEU A 33 -3.45 -9.25 3.40
CA LEU A 33 -4.80 -9.78 3.22
C LEU A 33 -4.79 -11.17 2.57
N ARG A 34 -3.86 -11.45 1.64
CA ARG A 34 -3.71 -12.78 1.03
C ARG A 34 -3.32 -13.83 2.05
N VAL A 35 -2.38 -13.50 2.96
CA VAL A 35 -1.97 -14.40 4.05
C VAL A 35 -3.13 -14.67 4.99
N LEU A 36 -3.85 -13.62 5.40
CA LEU A 36 -5.01 -13.74 6.27
C LEU A 36 -6.10 -14.62 5.65
N LEU A 37 -6.48 -14.37 4.38
CA LEU A 37 -7.51 -15.16 3.70
C LEU A 37 -7.10 -16.62 3.57
N ALA A 38 -5.83 -16.90 3.30
CA ALA A 38 -5.33 -18.27 3.26
C ALA A 38 -5.38 -18.95 4.64
N ALA A 39 -4.98 -18.26 5.70
CA ALA A 39 -5.10 -18.76 7.08
C ALA A 39 -6.57 -19.02 7.47
N LEU A 40 -7.49 -18.16 7.04
CA LEU A 40 -8.93 -18.35 7.25
C LEU A 40 -9.47 -19.56 6.47
N LYS A 41 -8.95 -19.85 5.26
CA LYS A 41 -9.32 -21.04 4.48
C LYS A 41 -8.77 -22.33 5.08
N ALA A 42 -7.53 -22.29 5.59
CA ALA A 42 -6.90 -23.43 6.24
C ALA A 42 -7.59 -23.82 7.56
N ARG A 43 -8.29 -22.88 8.20
CA ARG A 43 -8.98 -23.10 9.46
C ARG A 43 -10.25 -23.93 9.26
N LYS A 44 -10.33 -25.08 9.95
CA LYS A 44 -11.53 -25.95 9.95
C LYS A 44 -12.73 -25.37 10.72
N ALA A 45 -12.47 -24.51 11.71
CA ALA A 45 -13.51 -23.94 12.56
C ALA A 45 -14.23 -22.74 11.89
N ARG A 46 -15.57 -22.70 12.03
CA ARG A 46 -16.37 -21.57 11.57
C ARG A 46 -15.92 -20.27 12.25
N THR A 47 -15.54 -19.28 11.46
CA THR A 47 -15.07 -17.98 11.96
C THR A 47 -16.06 -16.89 11.60
N SER A 48 -16.51 -16.12 12.59
CA SER A 48 -17.37 -14.96 12.42
C SER A 48 -16.64 -13.67 12.77
N PHE A 49 -16.96 -12.59 12.06
CA PHE A 49 -16.45 -11.25 12.30
C PHE A 49 -17.56 -10.35 12.83
N LYS A 50 -17.29 -9.63 13.91
CA LYS A 50 -18.19 -8.62 14.47
C LYS A 50 -17.56 -7.24 14.28
N LEU A 51 -18.28 -6.39 13.55
CA LEU A 51 -17.95 -4.97 13.46
C LEU A 51 -18.48 -4.25 14.71
N VAL A 52 -17.58 -3.60 15.44
CA VAL A 52 -17.91 -2.83 16.64
C VAL A 52 -17.76 -1.35 16.31
N LYS A 53 -18.62 -0.47 16.86
CA LYS A 53 -18.60 0.97 16.56
C LYS A 53 -17.43 1.72 17.21
N GLY A 54 -16.83 1.17 18.27
CA GLY A 54 -15.72 1.78 19.00
C GLY A 54 -15.08 0.81 19.98
N ARG A 55 -13.94 1.18 20.54
CA ARG A 55 -13.21 0.38 21.53
C ARG A 55 -13.71 0.55 22.98
N LYS A 56 -14.33 1.70 23.28
CA LYS A 56 -14.71 2.10 24.65
C LYS A 56 -15.63 1.07 25.30
N GLY A 57 -15.25 0.57 26.48
CA GLY A 57 -16.04 -0.39 27.25
C GLY A 57 -15.87 -1.85 26.79
N ASN A 58 -14.94 -2.12 25.88
CA ASN A 58 -14.55 -3.47 25.49
C ASN A 58 -13.07 -3.70 25.82
N THR A 59 -12.84 -4.34 26.98
CA THR A 59 -11.50 -4.57 27.54
C THR A 59 -10.56 -5.26 26.57
N ALA A 60 -11.05 -6.21 25.77
CA ALA A 60 -10.25 -6.93 24.78
C ALA A 60 -9.83 -6.05 23.59
N LEU A 61 -10.70 -5.12 23.17
CA LEU A 61 -10.32 -4.15 22.13
C LEU A 61 -9.36 -3.10 22.70
N GLU A 62 -9.62 -2.58 23.89
CA GLU A 62 -8.76 -1.59 24.53
C GLU A 62 -7.33 -2.12 24.73
N SER A 63 -7.19 -3.35 25.23
CA SER A 63 -5.88 -4.00 25.37
C SER A 63 -5.20 -4.22 24.02
N ALA A 64 -5.91 -4.71 23.01
CA ALA A 64 -5.36 -4.88 21.66
C ALA A 64 -4.88 -3.54 21.05
N PHE A 65 -5.59 -2.44 21.29
CA PHE A 65 -5.18 -1.11 20.87
C PHE A 65 -3.97 -0.58 21.67
N SER A 66 -3.89 -0.86 22.97
CA SER A 66 -2.72 -0.52 23.79
C SER A 66 -1.47 -1.22 23.26
N LEU A 67 -1.55 -2.54 23.05
CA LEU A 67 -0.46 -3.34 22.50
C LEU A 67 -0.03 -2.87 21.10
N ALA A 68 -1.00 -2.50 20.24
CA ALA A 68 -0.69 -1.94 18.93
C ALA A 68 0.04 -0.58 19.04
N THR A 69 -0.32 0.24 20.03
CA THR A 69 0.32 1.55 20.27
C THR A 69 1.71 1.39 20.87
N GLU A 70 1.92 0.39 21.73
CA GLU A 70 3.24 0.04 22.23
C GLU A 70 4.14 -0.48 21.11
N ALA A 71 3.59 -1.29 20.19
CA ALA A 71 4.32 -1.79 19.04
C ALA A 71 4.82 -0.67 18.11
N THR A 72 4.14 0.47 17.99
CA THR A 72 4.63 1.60 17.17
C THR A 72 5.85 2.30 17.77
N ARG A 73 6.13 2.10 19.06
CA ARG A 73 7.28 2.68 19.77
C ARG A 73 8.51 1.77 19.75
N LYS A 74 8.37 0.52 19.29
CA LYS A 74 9.49 -0.41 19.20
C LYS A 74 10.47 0.05 18.11
N ALA A 75 11.76 0.02 18.42
CA ALA A 75 12.82 0.39 17.48
C ALA A 75 12.97 -0.62 16.32
N ALA A 76 12.71 -1.89 16.57
CA ALA A 76 12.76 -2.95 15.57
C ALA A 76 11.36 -3.57 15.37
N PRO A 77 10.93 -3.79 14.11
CA PRO A 77 9.66 -4.44 13.83
C PRO A 77 9.72 -5.93 14.17
N ASP A 78 8.63 -6.45 14.75
CA ASP A 78 8.49 -7.89 14.98
C ASP A 78 8.42 -8.64 13.64
N THR A 79 9.12 -9.77 13.52
CA THR A 79 9.12 -10.58 12.29
C THR A 79 7.88 -11.48 12.29
N VAL A 80 6.95 -11.23 11.36
CA VAL A 80 5.73 -12.06 11.20
C VAL A 80 5.94 -13.06 10.08
N ASN A 81 5.75 -14.35 10.37
CA ASN A 81 5.77 -15.39 9.35
C ASN A 81 4.55 -15.22 8.41
N VAL A 82 4.82 -14.84 7.16
CA VAL A 82 3.84 -14.66 6.09
C VAL A 82 3.80 -15.85 5.12
N GLY A 83 4.44 -16.96 5.48
CA GLY A 83 4.40 -18.21 4.75
C GLY A 83 2.98 -18.76 4.68
N VAL A 84 2.51 -19.03 3.47
CA VAL A 84 1.20 -19.63 3.20
C VAL A 84 1.44 -20.96 2.51
N ASP A 85 0.83 -22.02 3.02
CA ASP A 85 0.80 -23.32 2.35
C ASP A 85 0.30 -23.15 0.90
N PRO A 86 1.05 -23.66 -0.11
CA PRO A 86 0.68 -23.57 -1.52
C PRO A 86 -0.78 -23.97 -1.81
N VAL A 87 -1.37 -24.91 -1.07
CA VAL A 87 -2.76 -25.36 -1.24
C VAL A 87 -3.77 -24.21 -1.03
N TRP A 88 -3.46 -23.29 -0.12
CA TRP A 88 -4.34 -22.16 0.21
C TRP A 88 -3.90 -20.85 -0.46
N LYS A 89 -2.79 -20.88 -1.19
CA LYS A 89 -2.23 -19.71 -1.84
C LYS A 89 -3.04 -19.35 -3.08
N LEU A 90 -3.57 -18.13 -3.08
CA LEU A 90 -4.18 -17.55 -4.28
C LEU A 90 -3.09 -17.32 -5.34
N SER A 91 -3.17 -18.04 -6.46
CA SER A 91 -2.17 -18.02 -7.54
C SER A 91 -2.27 -16.77 -8.42
N GLY A 92 -3.45 -16.16 -8.55
CA GLY A 92 -3.69 -14.98 -9.36
C GLY A 92 -5.16 -14.60 -9.45
N ALA A 93 -5.50 -13.76 -10.43
CA ALA A 93 -6.88 -13.42 -10.74
C ALA A 93 -7.49 -14.44 -11.71
N ASN A 94 -8.79 -14.68 -11.57
CA ASN A 94 -9.58 -15.47 -12.51
C ASN A 94 -9.62 -14.76 -13.87
N LEU A 95 -9.37 -15.52 -14.95
CA LEU A 95 -9.40 -15.02 -16.34
C LEU A 95 -10.74 -14.36 -16.70
N VAL A 96 -11.87 -14.86 -16.18
CA VAL A 96 -13.21 -14.31 -16.46
C VAL A 96 -13.36 -12.87 -15.95
N VAL A 97 -12.67 -12.53 -14.86
CA VAL A 97 -12.73 -11.19 -14.23
C VAL A 97 -11.54 -10.31 -14.69
N MET A 98 -10.61 -10.89 -15.44
CA MET A 98 -9.41 -10.20 -15.90
C MET A 98 -9.74 -9.24 -17.04
N SER A 99 -9.85 -7.95 -16.72
CA SER A 99 -9.88 -6.87 -17.72
C SER A 99 -8.48 -6.48 -18.16
N GLN A 100 -8.34 -5.98 -19.40
CA GLN A 100 -7.08 -5.41 -19.89
C GLN A 100 -6.51 -4.35 -18.95
N GLY A 101 -7.36 -3.49 -18.39
CA GLY A 101 -6.95 -2.47 -17.41
C GLY A 101 -6.44 -3.06 -16.10
N LEU A 102 -6.98 -4.20 -15.65
CA LEU A 102 -6.47 -4.91 -14.48
C LEU A 102 -5.10 -5.53 -14.78
N ALA A 103 -4.98 -6.24 -15.90
CA ALA A 103 -3.73 -6.86 -16.34
C ALA A 103 -2.61 -5.82 -16.52
N TYR A 104 -2.90 -4.71 -17.20
CA TYR A 104 -1.94 -3.63 -17.41
C TYR A 104 -1.42 -3.06 -16.09
N ARG A 105 -2.31 -2.79 -15.12
CA ARG A 105 -1.90 -2.29 -13.80
C ARG A 105 -1.02 -3.29 -13.06
N ALA A 106 -1.37 -4.57 -13.09
CA ALA A 106 -0.60 -5.63 -12.43
C ALA A 106 0.79 -5.82 -13.07
N ILE A 107 0.88 -5.79 -14.39
CA ILE A 107 2.17 -5.87 -15.10
C ILE A 107 3.01 -4.64 -14.78
N LYS A 108 2.42 -3.44 -14.84
CA LYS A 108 3.12 -2.19 -14.54
C LYS A 108 3.64 -2.15 -13.11
N SER A 109 2.86 -2.61 -12.13
CA SER A 109 3.32 -2.68 -10.74
C SER A 109 4.43 -3.73 -10.55
N ALA A 110 4.34 -4.88 -11.21
CA ALA A 110 5.39 -5.90 -11.19
C ALA A 110 6.70 -5.41 -11.84
N GLN A 111 6.61 -4.64 -12.92
CA GLN A 111 7.77 -4.01 -13.55
C GLN A 111 8.34 -2.89 -12.67
N ALA A 112 7.49 -2.07 -12.06
CA ALA A 112 7.91 -1.04 -11.12
C ALA A 112 8.69 -1.61 -9.93
N ALA A 113 8.27 -2.75 -9.39
CA ALA A 113 8.97 -3.43 -8.31
C ALA A 113 10.37 -3.95 -8.71
N LYS A 114 10.61 -4.21 -10.00
CA LYS A 114 11.92 -4.66 -10.53
C LYS A 114 12.84 -3.49 -10.88
N LEU A 115 12.31 -2.28 -11.01
CA LEU A 115 13.10 -1.11 -11.39
C LEU A 115 14.01 -0.71 -10.22
N LYS A 116 15.31 -0.63 -10.49
CA LYS A 116 16.27 -0.08 -9.53
C LYS A 116 15.98 1.41 -9.34
N PRO A 117 15.93 1.91 -8.09
CA PRO A 117 15.80 3.34 -7.86
C PRO A 117 16.98 4.08 -8.50
N ARG A 118 16.70 5.20 -9.17
CA ARG A 118 17.74 6.07 -9.72
C ARG A 118 18.40 6.79 -8.55
N ALA A 119 19.65 6.44 -8.24
CA ALA A 119 20.39 6.96 -7.10
C ALA A 119 20.37 8.50 -7.05
N GLN A 120 20.63 9.15 -8.19
CA GLN A 120 20.62 10.62 -8.28
C GLN A 120 19.26 11.24 -7.94
N THR A 121 18.16 10.61 -8.37
CA THR A 121 16.81 11.12 -8.08
C THR A 121 16.51 11.04 -6.59
N ASN A 122 16.97 9.99 -5.90
CA ASN A 122 16.80 9.88 -4.45
C ASN A 122 17.61 10.94 -3.71
N VAL A 123 18.88 11.15 -4.08
CA VAL A 123 19.73 12.19 -3.48
C VAL A 123 19.09 13.56 -3.64
N ASN A 124 18.69 13.92 -4.87
CA ASN A 124 18.05 15.20 -5.13
C ASN A 124 16.72 15.35 -4.35
N MET A 125 15.94 14.28 -4.21
CA MET A 125 14.70 14.30 -3.45
C MET A 125 14.95 14.52 -1.96
N THR A 126 15.98 13.88 -1.38
CA THR A 126 16.38 14.08 0.01
C THR A 126 16.82 15.53 0.24
N ASN A 127 17.69 16.06 -0.64
CA ASN A 127 18.14 17.44 -0.55
C ASN A 127 16.97 18.43 -0.58
N ILE A 128 16.01 18.26 -1.51
CA ILE A 128 14.82 19.14 -1.57
C ILE A 128 14.01 19.07 -0.26
N ILE A 129 13.82 17.88 0.30
CA ILE A 129 13.06 17.71 1.55
C ILE A 129 13.79 18.40 2.72
N ASP A 130 15.11 18.20 2.81
CA ASP A 130 15.93 18.77 3.88
C ASP A 130 16.05 20.31 3.72
N ASP A 131 16.16 20.83 2.50
CA ASP A 131 16.16 22.27 2.21
C ASP A 131 14.82 22.91 2.61
N VAL A 132 13.69 22.26 2.30
CA VAL A 132 12.35 22.74 2.69
C VAL A 132 12.18 22.72 4.21
N GLU A 133 12.66 21.68 4.89
CA GLU A 133 12.64 21.61 6.34
C GLU A 133 13.54 22.69 6.97
N SER A 134 14.73 22.93 6.41
CA SER A 134 15.64 23.98 6.87
C SER A 134 15.07 25.39 6.68
N ALA A 135 14.38 25.64 5.56
CA ALA A 135 13.86 26.97 5.23
C ALA A 135 12.53 27.28 5.93
N PHE A 136 11.65 26.30 6.09
CA PHE A 136 10.28 26.50 6.56
C PHE A 136 9.92 25.76 7.86
N GLY A 137 10.83 24.94 8.40
CA GLY A 137 10.59 24.14 9.60
C GLY A 137 9.55 23.03 9.42
N VAL A 138 9.18 22.70 8.18
CA VAL A 138 8.16 21.69 7.86
C VAL A 138 8.77 20.60 6.96
N ARG A 139 8.72 19.36 7.44
CA ARG A 139 9.17 18.20 6.65
C ARG A 139 8.06 17.73 5.72
N VAL A 140 8.28 17.83 4.41
CA VAL A 140 7.32 17.41 3.37
C VAL A 140 7.56 15.98 2.90
N SER A 141 6.54 15.32 2.37
CA SER A 141 6.70 14.00 1.78
C SER A 141 7.23 14.08 0.34
N THR A 142 7.89 13.01 -0.13
CA THR A 142 8.30 12.87 -1.54
C THR A 142 7.12 13.04 -2.51
N ALA A 143 5.92 12.61 -2.11
CA ALA A 143 4.71 12.75 -2.90
C ALA A 143 4.27 14.21 -3.03
N ASP A 144 4.49 15.03 -2.00
CA ASP A 144 4.19 16.47 -2.03
C ASP A 144 5.14 17.22 -2.96
N VAL A 145 6.43 16.88 -2.93
CA VAL A 145 7.44 17.40 -3.87
C VAL A 145 7.07 17.06 -5.33
N TRP A 146 6.71 15.80 -5.60
CA TRP A 146 6.26 15.43 -6.94
C TRP A 146 4.93 16.08 -7.35
N ARG A 147 4.09 16.46 -6.39
CA ARG A 147 2.85 17.19 -6.66
C ARG A 147 3.12 18.66 -6.98
N SER A 148 4.06 19.30 -6.27
CA SER A 148 4.42 20.70 -6.51
C SER A 148 5.04 20.92 -7.89
N ILE A 149 5.96 20.03 -8.32
CA ILE A 149 6.60 20.08 -9.65
C ILE A 149 5.59 19.95 -10.80
N ARG A 150 4.45 19.32 -10.56
CA ARG A 150 3.37 19.14 -11.55
C ARG A 150 2.28 20.21 -11.46
N SER A 151 2.42 21.19 -10.57
CA SER A 151 1.49 22.31 -10.49
C SER A 151 1.65 23.23 -11.71
N LYS A 152 0.56 23.86 -12.17
CA LYS A 152 0.58 24.80 -13.31
C LYS A 152 1.53 25.99 -13.11
N HIS A 153 1.92 26.28 -11.87
CA HIS A 153 2.80 27.41 -11.54
C HIS A 153 4.27 27.13 -11.86
N ILE A 154 4.64 25.87 -12.11
CA ILE A 154 5.94 25.50 -12.65
C ILE A 154 5.75 25.25 -14.15
N ASP A 155 5.72 26.35 -14.91
CA ASP A 155 5.81 26.28 -16.36
C ASP A 155 7.22 25.82 -16.77
N LYS A 156 7.32 25.13 -17.91
CA LYS A 156 8.60 24.68 -18.50
C LYS A 156 9.46 25.89 -18.89
N LEU A 157 10.11 26.53 -17.92
CA LEU A 157 11.13 27.53 -18.18
C LEU A 157 12.34 26.83 -18.84
N GLY A 158 12.57 27.14 -20.12
CA GLY A 158 13.88 27.00 -20.75
C GLY A 158 14.13 25.77 -21.63
N ALA A 159 13.21 25.40 -22.53
CA ALA A 159 13.65 24.73 -23.75
C ALA A 159 14.31 25.78 -24.67
N VAL A 160 15.56 26.16 -24.37
CA VAL A 160 16.39 26.95 -25.29
C VAL A 160 16.63 26.07 -26.52
N LYS A 161 15.83 26.27 -27.57
CA LYS A 161 16.11 25.74 -28.90
C LYS A 161 17.36 26.46 -29.42
N THR A 162 18.55 25.91 -29.22
CA THR A 162 19.73 26.27 -30.01
C THR A 162 19.48 25.84 -31.45
N LYS A 163 18.96 26.78 -32.25
CA LYS A 163 18.91 26.66 -33.71
C LYS A 163 20.30 26.98 -34.24
N ILE A 164 21.15 25.96 -34.36
CA ILE A 164 22.38 26.07 -35.13
C ILE A 164 21.96 26.20 -36.60
N ARG A 165 22.02 27.43 -37.14
CA ARG A 165 22.07 27.65 -38.59
C ARG A 165 23.50 27.33 -39.01
N SER A 166 23.64 26.36 -39.90
CA SER A 166 24.83 26.17 -40.74
C SER A 166 24.58 26.94 -42.03
N ASP A 167 25.41 27.94 -42.28
CA ASP A 167 25.83 28.35 -43.61
C ASP A 167 27.32 28.00 -43.72
#